data_AF-S4PWU1-F1
#
_entry.id   AF-S4PWU1-F1
#
_cell.length_a   1.000
_cell.length_b   1.000
_cell.length_c   1.000
_cell.angle_alpha   90.00
_cell.angle_beta   90.00
_cell.angle_gamma   90.00
#
_symmetry.space_group_name_H-M   'P 1'
#
loop_
_entity.id
_entity.type
_entity.pdbx_description
1 polymer ?
#
loop_
_entity_poly.entity_id
_entity_poly.type
_entity_poly.pdbx_seq_one_letter_code
_entity_poly.pdbx_strand_id
1 'polypeptide(L)'
;MIHHTTQELQSYLGNVLNETLALRSFETTLHAGINRELERRDQLEQLKAERVTRGEFPVGSADEARDKEKRKIFQQFLANRKADLNVWARTYRGHVTTLILKLALHAEVSLQTLAFRLDYSDFYKRGDAKLHEPLTYQHKRLSEIGLHLAKSKLIDHSRKK
;
A
#
# COMPACT_ATOMS: atom_id res chain seq x y z
N MET A 1 1.04 8.72 -30.60
CA MET A 1 1.50 9.34 -29.34
C MET A 1 0.51 9.15 -28.20
N ILE A 2 -0.81 9.35 -28.40
CA ILE A 2 -1.85 9.18 -27.35
C ILE A 2 -1.89 7.77 -26.75
N HIS A 3 -1.75 6.72 -27.57
CA HIS A 3 -1.81 5.33 -27.10
C HIS A 3 -0.69 4.94 -26.10
N HIS A 4 0.51 5.52 -26.25
CA HIS A 4 1.64 5.25 -25.37
C HIS A 4 1.35 5.76 -23.95
N THR A 5 0.77 6.96 -23.83
CA THR A 5 0.58 7.63 -22.54
C THR A 5 -0.54 6.97 -21.75
N THR A 6 -1.57 6.49 -22.45
CA THR A 6 -2.65 5.69 -21.85
C THR A 6 -2.14 4.33 -21.38
N GLN A 7 -1.29 3.65 -22.14
CA GLN A 7 -0.71 2.36 -21.73
C GLN A 7 0.20 2.49 -20.51
N GLU A 8 1.00 3.55 -20.43
CA GLU A 8 1.82 3.83 -19.24
C GLU A 8 0.97 4.10 -17.99
N LEU A 9 -0.09 4.90 -18.12
CA LEU A 9 -1.04 5.16 -17.02
C LEU A 9 -1.75 3.89 -16.55
N GLN A 10 -2.17 3.04 -17.48
CA GLN A 10 -2.73 1.73 -17.18
C GLN A 10 -1.73 0.84 -16.43
N SER A 11 -0.45 0.89 -16.80
CA SER A 11 0.61 0.17 -16.10
C SER A 11 0.78 0.66 -14.65
N TYR A 12 0.83 1.98 -14.42
CA TYR A 12 0.91 2.53 -13.06
C TYR A 12 -0.30 2.17 -12.19
N LEU A 13 -1.51 2.25 -12.77
CA LEU A 13 -2.72 1.81 -12.09
C LEU A 13 -2.68 0.29 -11.79
N GLY A 14 -2.22 -0.50 -12.76
CA GLY A 14 -2.03 -1.94 -12.63
C GLY A 14 -1.09 -2.28 -11.48
N ASN A 15 0.01 -1.54 -11.31
CA ASN A 15 0.92 -1.74 -10.18
C ASN A 15 0.24 -1.48 -8.83
N VAL A 16 -0.54 -0.39 -8.70
CA VAL A 16 -1.28 -0.11 -7.46
C VAL A 16 -2.33 -1.19 -7.16
N LEU A 17 -3.02 -1.67 -8.19
CA LEU A 17 -4.00 -2.76 -8.05
C LEU A 17 -3.32 -4.07 -7.64
N ASN A 18 -2.18 -4.42 -8.26
CA ASN A 18 -1.41 -5.59 -7.92
C ASN A 18 -0.93 -5.55 -6.47
N GLU A 19 -0.44 -4.40 -5.99
CA GLU A 19 -0.07 -4.25 -4.58
C GLU A 19 -1.28 -4.39 -3.64
N THR A 20 -2.45 -3.91 -4.05
CA THR A 20 -3.69 -4.09 -3.29
C THR A 20 -4.07 -5.57 -3.17
N LEU A 21 -3.94 -6.32 -4.26
CA LEU A 21 -4.16 -7.77 -4.26
C LEU A 21 -3.12 -8.52 -3.42
N ALA A 22 -1.85 -8.09 -3.48
CA ALA A 22 -0.78 -8.63 -2.65
C ALA A 22 -1.07 -8.43 -1.16
N LEU A 23 -1.63 -7.27 -0.77
CA LEU A 23 -2.08 -7.04 0.62
C LEU A 23 -3.18 -8.02 1.03
N ARG A 24 -4.17 -8.28 0.18
CA ARG A 24 -5.23 -9.25 0.49
C ARG A 24 -4.69 -10.66 0.70
N SER A 25 -3.73 -11.06 -0.12
CA SER A 25 -3.03 -12.34 0.06
C SER A 25 -2.26 -12.35 1.37
N PHE A 26 -1.53 -11.27 1.69
CA PHE A 26 -0.84 -11.12 2.96
C PHE A 26 -1.79 -11.23 4.17
N GLU A 27 -2.90 -10.49 4.17
CA GLU A 27 -3.95 -10.55 5.20
C GLU A 27 -4.45 -11.98 5.40
N THR A 28 -4.75 -12.69 4.31
CA THR A 28 -5.22 -14.07 4.36
C THR A 28 -4.20 -14.99 5.04
N THR A 29 -2.92 -14.89 4.68
CA THR A 29 -1.86 -15.71 5.31
C THR A 29 -1.62 -15.36 6.77
N LEU A 30 -1.72 -14.07 7.13
CA LEU A 30 -1.59 -13.60 8.51
C LEU A 30 -2.73 -14.14 9.38
N HIS A 31 -3.98 -14.00 8.92
CA HIS A 31 -5.16 -14.50 9.61
C HIS A 31 -5.12 -16.01 9.80
N ALA A 32 -4.78 -16.77 8.75
CA ALA A 32 -4.63 -18.21 8.84
C ALA A 32 -3.57 -18.62 9.88
N GLY A 33 -2.43 -17.92 9.91
CA GLY A 33 -1.37 -18.16 10.90
C GLY A 33 -1.80 -17.85 12.34
N ILE A 34 -2.55 -16.77 12.55
CA ILE A 34 -3.08 -16.39 13.86
C ILE A 34 -4.14 -17.39 14.34
N ASN A 35 -5.11 -17.74 13.48
CA ASN A 35 -6.17 -18.68 13.83
C ASN A 35 -5.59 -20.05 14.19
N ARG A 36 -4.60 -20.53 13.44
CA ARG A 36 -3.90 -21.78 13.76
C ARG A 36 -3.21 -21.75 15.12
N GLU A 37 -2.64 -20.61 15.53
CA GLU A 37 -2.04 -20.46 16.85
C GLU A 37 -3.11 -20.40 17.96
N LEU A 38 -4.26 -19.76 17.71
CA LEU A 38 -5.37 -19.74 18.65
C LEU A 38 -5.94 -21.15 18.87
N GLU A 39 -6.26 -21.86 17.79
CA GLU A 39 -6.73 -23.25 17.84
C GLU A 39 -5.75 -24.16 18.60
N ARG A 40 -4.44 -24.00 18.36
CA ARG A 40 -3.41 -24.75 19.07
C ARG A 40 -3.42 -24.48 20.58
N ARG A 41 -3.63 -23.22 20.99
CA ARG A 41 -3.71 -22.86 22.42
C ARG A 41 -4.97 -23.41 23.06
N ASP A 42 -6.09 -23.33 22.37
CA ASP A 42 -7.36 -23.87 22.85
C ASP A 42 -7.28 -25.39 23.03
N GLN A 43 -6.70 -26.11 22.06
CA GLN A 43 -6.44 -27.55 22.17
C GLN A 43 -5.53 -27.88 23.36
N LEU A 44 -4.50 -27.07 23.60
CA LEU A 44 -3.60 -27.28 24.73
C LEU A 44 -4.32 -27.10 26.07
N GLU A 45 -5.18 -26.09 26.19
CA GLU A 45 -5.98 -25.87 27.41
C GLU A 45 -7.02 -26.98 27.63
N GLN A 46 -7.66 -27.47 26.56
CA GLN A 46 -8.55 -28.63 26.62
C GLN A 46 -7.81 -29.88 27.13
N LEU A 47 -6.62 -30.19 26.59
CA LEU A 47 -5.81 -31.32 27.02
C LEU A 47 -5.38 -31.21 28.50
N LYS A 48 -5.05 -30.00 28.96
CA LYS A 48 -4.75 -29.76 30.39
C LYS A 48 -5.97 -30.05 31.26
N ALA A 49 -7.14 -29.55 30.87
CA ALA A 49 -8.38 -29.76 31.61
C ALA A 49 -8.73 -31.26 31.68
N GLU A 50 -8.60 -32.00 30.58
CA GLU A 50 -8.83 -33.45 30.54
C GLU A 50 -7.86 -34.24 31.44
N ARG A 51 -6.59 -33.83 31.53
CA ARG A 51 -5.63 -34.48 32.42
C ARG A 51 -5.98 -34.23 33.89
N VAL A 52 -6.39 -33.00 34.21
CA VAL A 52 -6.84 -32.64 35.56
C VAL A 52 -8.06 -33.45 35.98
N THR A 53 -9.05 -33.65 35.10
CA THR A 53 -10.22 -34.48 35.42
C THR A 53 -9.87 -35.96 35.62
N ARG A 54 -8.82 -36.46 34.96
CA ARG A 54 -8.25 -37.79 35.20
C ARG A 54 -7.36 -37.89 36.46
N GLY A 55 -7.13 -36.78 37.17
CA GLY A 55 -6.21 -36.73 38.31
C GLY A 55 -4.73 -36.80 37.93
N GLU A 56 -4.41 -36.61 36.64
CA GLU A 56 -3.05 -36.59 36.11
C GLU A 56 -2.44 -35.18 36.24
N PHE A 57 -1.12 -35.09 36.17
CA PHE A 57 -0.45 -33.79 36.09
C PHE A 57 -0.88 -33.04 34.80
N PRO A 58 -1.37 -31.79 34.90
CA PRO A 58 -1.90 -31.06 33.75
C PRO A 58 -0.87 -30.84 32.63
N VAL A 59 0.38 -30.60 33.01
CA VAL A 59 1.48 -30.33 32.07
C VAL A 59 2.74 -31.06 32.53
N GLY A 60 3.37 -31.80 31.62
CA GLY A 60 4.71 -32.35 31.84
C GLY A 60 5.81 -31.45 31.26
N SER A 61 7.04 -31.58 31.73
CA SER A 61 8.19 -30.77 31.24
C SER A 61 8.40 -30.87 29.73
N ALA A 62 8.09 -32.02 29.12
CA ALA A 62 8.15 -32.19 27.66
C ALA A 62 7.08 -31.37 26.93
N ASP A 63 5.89 -31.21 27.51
CA ASP A 63 4.81 -30.41 26.93
C ASP A 63 5.11 -28.91 27.06
N GLU A 64 5.70 -28.47 28.17
CA GLU A 64 6.17 -27.09 28.34
C GLU A 64 7.26 -26.74 27.33
N ALA A 65 8.24 -27.62 27.14
CA ALA A 65 9.30 -27.42 26.16
C ALA A 65 8.74 -27.30 24.73
N ARG A 66 7.77 -28.16 24.38
CA ARG A 66 7.07 -28.11 23.08
C ARG A 66 6.26 -26.82 22.90
N ASP A 67 5.49 -26.41 23.91
CA ASP A 67 4.71 -25.16 23.85
C ASP A 67 5.63 -23.94 23.72
N LYS A 68 6.73 -23.91 24.48
CA LYS A 68 7.74 -22.85 24.39
C LYS A 68 8.34 -22.74 22.98
N GLU A 69 8.69 -23.86 22.36
CA GLU A 69 9.22 -23.87 21.00
C GLU A 69 8.16 -23.40 19.99
N LYS A 70 6.90 -23.86 20.11
CA LYS A 70 5.82 -23.40 19.23
C LYS A 70 5.54 -21.91 19.37
N ARG A 71 5.56 -21.36 20.59
CA ARG A 71 5.44 -19.91 20.83
C ARG A 71 6.56 -19.13 20.17
N LYS A 72 7.81 -19.63 20.26
CA LYS A 72 8.97 -19.02 19.60
C LYS A 72 8.80 -18.99 18.08
N ILE A 73 8.35 -20.09 17.49
CA ILE A 73 8.05 -20.18 16.05
C ILE A 73 6.96 -19.15 15.67
N PHE A 74 5.89 -19.04 16.46
CA PHE A 74 4.83 -18.06 16.20
C PHE A 74 5.31 -16.60 16.34
N GLN A 75 6.15 -16.31 17.33
CA GLN A 75 6.78 -15.00 17.47
C GLN A 75 7.65 -14.65 16.27
N GLN A 76 8.44 -15.61 15.77
CA GLN A 76 9.23 -15.43 14.55
C GLN A 76 8.32 -15.20 13.33
N PHE A 77 7.22 -15.94 13.23
CA PHE A 77 6.22 -15.72 12.19
C PHE A 77 5.67 -14.29 12.21
N LEU A 78 5.26 -13.78 13.38
CA LEU A 78 4.77 -12.40 13.52
C LEU A 78 5.84 -11.36 13.16
N ALA A 79 7.08 -11.57 13.59
CA ALA A 79 8.19 -10.68 13.25
C ALA A 79 8.42 -10.62 11.73
N ASN A 80 8.39 -11.78 11.06
CA ASN A 80 8.52 -11.88 9.61
C ASN A 80 7.35 -11.20 8.90
N ARG A 81 6.10 -11.46 9.33
CA ARG A 81 4.91 -10.81 8.75
C ARG A 81 4.97 -9.28 8.92
N LYS A 82 5.44 -8.79 10.07
CA LYS A 82 5.64 -7.34 10.30
C LYS A 82 6.70 -6.75 9.37
N ALA A 83 7.80 -7.45 9.15
CA ALA A 83 8.84 -7.02 8.21
C ALA A 83 8.29 -6.94 6.78
N ASP A 84 7.58 -7.98 6.33
CA ASP A 84 6.94 -8.02 5.01
C ASP A 84 5.93 -6.89 4.83
N LEU A 85 5.10 -6.61 5.84
CA LEU A 85 4.13 -5.51 5.80
C LEU A 85 4.82 -4.15 5.66
N ASN A 86 5.95 -3.95 6.35
CA ASN A 86 6.72 -2.71 6.22
C ASN A 86 7.31 -2.53 4.82
N VAL A 87 7.78 -3.63 4.20
CA VAL A 87 8.25 -3.60 2.81
C VAL A 87 7.10 -3.28 1.87
N TRP A 88 5.98 -4.01 2.00
CA TRP A 88 4.78 -3.78 1.20
C TRP A 88 4.29 -2.33 1.31
N ALA A 89 4.22 -1.77 2.52
CA ALA A 89 3.75 -0.39 2.74
C ALA A 89 4.64 0.63 2.02
N ARG A 90 5.96 0.41 1.98
CA ARG A 90 6.90 1.26 1.23
C ARG A 90 6.69 1.12 -0.28
N THR A 91 6.56 -0.11 -0.78
CA THR A 91 6.31 -0.39 -2.20
C THR A 91 5.00 0.22 -2.68
N TYR A 92 3.90 -0.03 -1.97
CA TYR A 92 2.58 0.53 -2.26
C TYR A 92 2.62 2.07 -2.26
N ARG A 93 3.24 2.67 -1.24
CA ARG A 93 3.41 4.13 -1.18
C ARG A 93 4.17 4.64 -2.41
N GLY A 94 5.24 3.97 -2.82
CA GLY A 94 6.02 4.32 -4.02
C GLY A 94 5.19 4.27 -5.30
N HIS A 95 4.43 3.20 -5.51
CA HIS A 95 3.55 3.07 -6.68
C HIS A 95 2.44 4.14 -6.69
N VAL A 96 1.77 4.39 -5.56
CA VAL A 96 0.74 5.42 -5.45
C VAL A 96 1.31 6.82 -5.70
N THR A 97 2.47 7.12 -5.13
CA THR A 97 3.15 8.43 -5.33
C THR A 97 3.49 8.64 -6.80
N THR A 98 4.03 7.60 -7.45
CA THR A 98 4.36 7.63 -8.88
C THR A 98 3.12 7.86 -9.73
N LEU A 99 2.02 7.14 -9.46
CA LEU A 99 0.75 7.31 -10.16
C LEU A 99 0.22 8.75 -10.03
N ILE A 100 0.16 9.28 -8.80
CA ILE A 100 -0.31 10.65 -8.54
C ILE A 100 0.55 11.68 -9.27
N LEU A 101 1.88 11.54 -9.23
CA LEU A 101 2.80 12.44 -9.93
C LEU A 101 2.57 12.40 -11.45
N LYS A 102 2.42 11.20 -12.03
CA LYS A 102 2.18 11.04 -13.46
C LYS A 102 0.83 11.61 -13.90
N LEU A 103 -0.21 11.48 -13.08
CA LEU A 103 -1.50 12.14 -13.29
C LEU A 103 -1.39 13.67 -13.21
N ALA A 104 -0.65 14.19 -12.23
CA ALA A 104 -0.49 15.64 -12.02
C ALA A 104 0.30 16.33 -13.15
N LEU A 105 1.23 15.61 -13.78
CA LEU A 105 2.04 16.10 -14.91
C LEU A 105 1.43 15.78 -16.28
N HIS A 106 0.29 15.08 -16.33
CA HIS A 106 -0.33 14.69 -17.60
C HIS A 106 -0.86 15.92 -18.36
N ALA A 107 -0.83 15.91 -19.70
CA ALA A 107 -1.29 17.04 -20.52
C ALA A 107 -2.80 17.33 -20.38
N GLU A 108 -3.59 16.31 -20.04
CA GLU A 108 -5.04 16.40 -19.90
C GLU A 108 -5.46 16.94 -18.52
N VAL A 109 -6.23 18.04 -18.50
CA VAL A 109 -6.65 18.74 -17.28
C VAL A 109 -7.54 17.87 -16.37
N SER A 110 -8.36 17.00 -16.95
CA SER A 110 -9.22 16.07 -16.20
C SER A 110 -8.39 15.13 -15.30
N LEU A 111 -7.29 14.58 -15.83
CA LEU A 111 -6.37 13.69 -15.12
C LEU A 111 -5.55 14.44 -14.07
N GLN A 112 -5.15 15.69 -14.35
CA GLN A 112 -4.56 16.55 -13.33
C GLN A 112 -5.53 16.83 -12.17
N THR A 113 -6.81 17.03 -12.47
CA THR A 113 -7.87 17.25 -11.47
C THR A 113 -8.11 15.99 -10.65
N LEU A 114 -8.04 14.81 -11.27
CA LEU A 114 -8.08 13.54 -10.59
C LEU A 114 -6.91 13.39 -9.60
N ALA A 115 -5.69 13.73 -10.01
CA ALA A 115 -4.52 13.72 -9.11
C ALA A 115 -4.75 14.56 -7.85
N PHE A 116 -5.30 15.76 -8.02
CA PHE A 116 -5.63 16.66 -6.91
C PHE A 116 -6.68 16.07 -5.96
N ARG A 117 -7.69 15.37 -6.50
CA ARG A 117 -8.72 14.69 -5.68
C ARG A 117 -8.16 13.49 -4.94
N LEU A 118 -7.23 12.74 -5.55
CA LEU A 118 -6.60 11.56 -4.95
C LEU A 118 -5.62 11.94 -3.83
N ASP A 119 -4.93 13.08 -3.91
CA ASP A 119 -4.02 13.58 -2.87
C ASP A 119 -4.57 14.84 -2.18
N TYR A 120 -5.84 14.82 -1.80
CA TYR A 120 -6.49 15.97 -1.15
C TYR A 120 -5.81 16.37 0.17
N SER A 121 -5.20 15.40 0.88
CA SER A 121 -4.51 15.63 2.16
C SER A 121 -3.06 16.10 2.03
N ASP A 122 -2.54 16.28 0.81
CA ASP A 122 -1.12 16.53 0.51
C ASP A 122 -0.18 15.53 1.21
N PHE A 123 -0.63 14.29 1.37
CA PHE A 123 0.13 13.28 2.10
C PHE A 123 1.33 12.80 1.27
N TYR A 124 1.16 12.75 -0.06
CA TYR A 124 2.19 12.32 -0.98
C TYR A 124 3.07 13.48 -1.48
N LYS A 125 2.58 14.73 -1.43
CA LYS A 125 3.40 15.93 -1.73
C LYS A 125 4.52 16.22 -0.73
N ARG A 126 4.40 15.79 0.53
CA ARG A 126 5.39 16.05 1.59
C ARG A 126 6.71 15.29 1.42
N GLY A 127 6.76 14.28 0.55
CA GLY A 127 7.93 13.40 0.37
C GLY A 127 8.80 13.70 -0.84
N ASP A 128 8.39 14.59 -1.75
CA ASP A 128 9.11 14.86 -2.99
C ASP A 128 9.04 16.37 -3.31
N ALA A 129 10.22 17.02 -3.35
CA ALA A 129 10.35 18.46 -3.56
C ALA A 129 9.74 18.93 -4.90
N LYS A 130 9.61 18.03 -5.89
CA LYS A 130 8.96 18.32 -7.18
C LYS A 130 7.43 18.45 -7.08
N LEU A 131 6.83 17.96 -6.00
CA LEU A 131 5.40 18.14 -5.69
C LEU A 131 5.14 19.36 -4.78
N HIS A 132 6.20 20.05 -4.32
CA HIS A 132 6.11 21.22 -3.44
C HIS A 132 5.82 22.54 -4.18
N GLU A 133 5.88 22.55 -5.52
CA GLU A 133 5.35 23.69 -6.25
C GLU A 133 3.83 23.72 -6.08
N PRO A 134 3.26 24.81 -5.53
CA PRO A 134 1.83 24.85 -5.26
C PRO A 134 1.08 24.66 -6.59
N LEU A 135 0.41 23.52 -6.77
CA LEU A 135 -0.48 23.25 -7.90
C LEU A 135 -1.83 24.01 -7.73
N THR A 136 -1.79 25.18 -7.10
CA THR A 136 -2.96 26.07 -7.03
C THR A 136 -3.23 26.63 -8.42
N TYR A 137 -4.49 26.89 -8.73
CA TYR A 137 -4.88 27.52 -9.99
C TYR A 137 -4.15 28.86 -10.21
N GLN A 138 -3.93 29.63 -9.14
CA GLN A 138 -3.17 30.89 -9.21
C GLN A 138 -1.68 30.67 -9.54
N HIS A 139 -1.02 29.66 -8.96
CA HIS A 139 0.38 29.36 -9.26
C HIS A 139 0.56 28.71 -10.63
N LYS A 140 -0.35 27.82 -11.07
CA LYS A 140 -0.35 27.34 -12.46
C LYS A 140 -0.46 28.47 -13.46
N ARG A 141 -1.19 29.56 -13.15
CA ARG A 141 -1.31 30.74 -14.03
C ARG A 141 -0.07 31.63 -14.03
N LEU A 142 0.73 31.61 -12.96
CA LEU A 142 1.92 32.44 -12.76
C LEU A 142 3.25 31.70 -13.03
N SER A 143 3.23 30.37 -13.08
CA SER A 143 4.38 29.50 -13.40
C SER A 143 4.64 29.46 -14.91
N GLU A 144 5.89 29.18 -15.30
CA GLU A 144 6.30 28.94 -16.69
C GLU A 144 5.42 27.90 -17.41
N ILE A 145 4.87 26.93 -16.66
CA ILE A 145 3.94 25.91 -17.16
C ILE A 145 2.62 26.54 -17.65
N GLY A 146 2.08 27.53 -16.93
CA GLY A 146 0.89 28.30 -17.35
C GLY A 146 1.15 29.15 -18.56
N LEU A 147 2.33 29.76 -18.62
CA LEU A 147 2.78 30.54 -19.77
C LEU A 147 2.92 29.65 -21.02
N HIS A 148 3.45 28.43 -20.85
CA HIS A 148 3.60 27.46 -21.94
C HIS A 148 2.24 26.94 -22.44
N LEU A 149 1.28 26.72 -21.53
CA LEU A 149 -0.09 26.31 -21.86
C LEU A 149 -0.90 27.44 -22.52
N ALA A 150 -0.67 28.70 -22.12
CA ALA A 150 -1.27 29.85 -22.79
C ALA A 150 -0.69 30.07 -24.20
N LYS A 151 0.63 29.92 -24.34
CA LYS A 151 1.31 29.99 -25.65
C LYS A 151 0.84 28.89 -26.60
N SER A 152 0.70 27.64 -26.13
CA SER A 152 0.23 26.55 -26.99
C SER A 152 -1.19 26.80 -27.52
N LYS A 153 -2.10 27.33 -26.67
CA LYS A 153 -3.45 27.71 -27.08
C LYS A 153 -3.49 28.88 -28.08
N LEU A 154 -2.58 29.84 -27.96
CA LEU A 154 -2.46 30.95 -28.92
C LEU A 154 -1.95 30.49 -30.30
N ILE A 155 -0.98 29.58 -30.31
CA ILE A 155 -0.45 29.00 -31.56
C ILE A 155 -1.53 28.19 -32.28
N ASP A 156 -2.34 27.44 -31.53
CA ASP A 156 -3.41 26.62 -32.10
C ASP A 156 -4.57 27.47 -32.67
N HIS A 157 -4.80 28.66 -32.11
CA HIS A 157 -5.74 29.64 -32.67
C HIS A 157 -5.21 30.34 -33.92
N SER A 158 -3.89 30.54 -34.04
CA SER A 158 -3.28 31.17 -35.22
C SER A 158 -3.20 30.23 -36.43
N ARG A 159 -3.31 28.92 -36.24
CA ARG A 159 -3.35 27.92 -37.33
C ARG A 159 -4.74 27.64 -37.89
N LYS A 160 -5.79 28.16 -37.24
CA LYS A 160 -7.21 28.01 -37.64
C LYS A 160 -7.79 29.25 -38.34
N LYS A 161 -6.93 30.19 -38.76
CA LYS A 161 -7.29 31.32 -39.62
C LYS A 161 -6.62 31.16 -40.97
#